data_AF-A0A954UFF8-F1
#
_entry.id   AF-A0A954UFF8-F1
#
_cell.length_a   1.000
_cell.length_b   1.000
_cell.length_c   1.000
_cell.angle_alpha   90.00
_cell.angle_beta   90.00
_cell.angle_gamma   90.00
#
_symmetry.space_group_name_H-M   'P 1'
#
loop_
_entity.id
_entity.type
_entity.pdbx_description
1 polymer ?
#
loop_
_entity_poly.entity_id
_entity_poly.type
_entity_poly.pdbx_seq_one_letter_code
_entity_poly.pdbx_strand_id
1 'polypeptide(L)'
;MKLSHRVLIFVLMTWPSLAAVTTAAPRSVLPRGVQELLDSDVIPAYMQGDPQWLVTSLSQIVARVTPERLVLINQALSQSNLPSVSELLLDARLSLVLQGRSQVLPKPHPNEILLTIAPVEQAIEESLEFAQSIAVMQDPLPQIDSLKAFEKAFWDAHVLRNRLRTARMLAEYGQAMVREAKTLRPKQIPAEQRSLLDTDFAELDSRLVAAGLKLEERSLELRVQRLALAAKICEGDAPIRERLEAAFVGDLDGELLEQFFTANRDYPFQNAMLRAPGTLKDIQSRSQRVRESPGDLVKKGRLLFEGLHWWMRGRYGQGPEGNGMLKSMQALTDPVALFSLYMPVETPKPTDPFDTSQYSIPEIDRRHHHIWQFEYRRIDVRNSVTSDRNTQGGGSKRSVTKFDRFY
;
A
#
# COMPACT_ATOMS: atom_id res chain seq x y z
N MET A 1 11.81 -39.89 -13.95
CA MET A 1 10.45 -39.68 -14.51
C MET A 1 9.44 -40.54 -13.76
N LYS A 2 8.71 -39.98 -12.80
CA LYS A 2 7.47 -40.52 -12.26
C LYS A 2 6.59 -39.32 -11.86
N LEU A 3 5.62 -38.97 -12.70
CA LEU A 3 4.60 -37.98 -12.37
C LEU A 3 3.57 -38.65 -11.45
N SER A 4 3.48 -38.19 -10.20
CA SER A 4 2.37 -38.57 -9.32
C SER A 4 1.14 -37.72 -9.66
N HIS A 5 0.11 -38.36 -10.20
CA HIS A 5 -1.23 -37.79 -10.29
C HIS A 5 -1.80 -37.63 -8.88
N ARG A 6 -2.06 -36.40 -8.44
CA ARG A 6 -2.97 -36.15 -7.31
C ARG A 6 -4.33 -35.75 -7.86
N VAL A 7 -5.27 -36.64 -7.60
CA VAL A 7 -6.69 -36.57 -7.88
C VAL A 7 -7.29 -35.36 -7.17
N LEU A 8 -7.91 -34.46 -7.94
CA LEU A 8 -8.76 -33.40 -7.44
C LEU A 8 -10.17 -33.98 -7.30
N ILE A 9 -10.59 -34.29 -6.07
CA ILE A 9 -11.96 -34.71 -5.78
C ILE A 9 -12.82 -33.45 -5.72
N PHE A 10 -13.56 -33.16 -6.79
CA PHE A 10 -14.66 -32.22 -6.76
C PHE A 10 -15.85 -32.88 -6.06
N VAL A 11 -16.13 -32.48 -4.81
CA VAL A 11 -17.40 -32.78 -4.16
C VAL A 11 -18.44 -31.81 -4.75
N LEU A 12 -19.16 -32.29 -5.77
CA LEU A 12 -20.40 -31.66 -6.24
C LEU A 12 -21.49 -31.88 -5.17
N MET A 13 -21.61 -30.94 -4.24
CA MET A 13 -22.84 -30.81 -3.44
C MET A 13 -23.92 -30.21 -4.34
N THR A 14 -24.75 -31.07 -4.93
CA THR A 14 -25.99 -30.64 -5.59
C THR A 14 -26.99 -30.26 -4.50
N TRP A 15 -27.14 -28.97 -4.22
CA TRP A 15 -28.28 -28.46 -3.46
C TRP A 15 -29.56 -28.66 -4.29
N PRO A 16 -30.65 -29.19 -3.69
CA PRO A 16 -31.94 -29.22 -4.35
C PRO A 16 -32.36 -27.77 -4.62
N SER A 17 -32.57 -27.46 -5.90
CA SER A 17 -33.15 -26.20 -6.33
C SER A 17 -34.60 -26.16 -5.86
N LEU A 18 -34.83 -25.58 -4.67
CA LEU A 18 -36.14 -25.08 -4.28
C LEU A 18 -36.52 -24.01 -5.29
N ALA A 19 -37.51 -24.30 -6.13
CA ALA A 19 -38.13 -23.33 -7.01
C ALA A 19 -38.59 -22.14 -6.16
N ALA A 20 -37.84 -21.04 -6.25
CA ALA A 20 -38.18 -19.80 -5.60
C ALA A 20 -39.51 -19.31 -6.18
N VAL A 21 -40.57 -19.39 -5.38
CA VAL A 21 -41.79 -18.61 -5.59
C VAL A 21 -41.36 -17.16 -5.59
N THR A 22 -41.20 -16.58 -6.78
CA THR A 22 -40.98 -15.15 -6.99
C THR A 22 -42.31 -14.45 -6.80
N THR A 23 -42.74 -14.33 -5.54
CA THR A 23 -43.66 -13.26 -5.18
C THR A 23 -42.92 -11.96 -5.48
N ALA A 24 -43.34 -11.27 -6.54
CA ALA A 24 -42.83 -9.95 -6.88
C ALA A 24 -43.04 -9.05 -5.66
N ALA A 25 -41.98 -8.85 -4.88
CA ALA A 25 -41.99 -7.94 -3.76
C ALA A 25 -42.41 -6.55 -4.31
N PRO A 26 -43.31 -5.82 -3.63
CA PRO A 26 -43.65 -4.48 -4.04
C PRO A 26 -42.34 -3.69 -4.20
N ARG A 27 -42.13 -3.08 -5.37
CA ARG A 27 -41.00 -2.17 -5.62
C ARG A 27 -41.11 -1.01 -4.63
N SER A 28 -40.56 -1.18 -3.43
CA SER A 28 -40.44 -0.08 -2.47
C SER A 28 -39.43 0.90 -3.04
N VAL A 29 -39.96 1.96 -3.64
CA VAL A 29 -39.17 3.04 -4.22
C VAL A 29 -38.41 3.72 -3.09
N LEU A 30 -37.10 3.92 -3.28
CA LEU A 30 -36.27 4.70 -2.35
C LEU A 30 -36.89 6.09 -2.15
N PRO A 31 -36.87 6.65 -0.92
CA PRO A 31 -37.32 8.02 -0.71
C PRO A 31 -36.60 8.97 -1.66
N ARG A 32 -37.32 9.89 -2.29
CA ARG A 32 -36.76 10.79 -3.33
C ARG A 32 -35.47 11.48 -2.89
N GLY A 33 -35.41 11.97 -1.65
CA GLY A 33 -34.21 12.64 -1.13
C GLY A 33 -33.01 11.70 -0.91
N VAL A 34 -33.24 10.41 -0.66
CA VAL A 34 -32.15 9.42 -0.57
C VAL A 34 -31.61 9.09 -1.96
N GLN A 35 -32.50 8.90 -2.94
CA GLN A 35 -32.11 8.67 -4.33
C GLN A 35 -31.32 9.88 -4.87
N GLU A 36 -31.78 11.10 -4.59
CA GLU A 36 -31.11 12.33 -4.99
C GLU A 36 -29.70 12.44 -4.37
N LEU A 37 -29.54 12.15 -3.07
CA LEU A 37 -28.22 12.12 -2.43
C LEU A 37 -27.30 11.04 -3.03
N LEU A 38 -27.83 9.87 -3.39
CA LEU A 38 -27.03 8.82 -4.04
C LEU A 38 -26.51 9.31 -5.40
N ASP A 39 -27.42 9.79 -6.24
CA ASP A 39 -27.12 10.15 -7.63
C ASP A 39 -26.25 11.42 -7.73
N SER A 40 -26.47 12.41 -6.86
CA SER A 40 -25.78 13.70 -6.92
C SER A 40 -24.50 13.77 -6.09
N ASP A 41 -24.39 13.00 -5.00
CA ASP A 41 -23.26 13.13 -4.07
C ASP A 41 -22.44 11.84 -3.94
N VAL A 42 -23.08 10.70 -3.63
CA VAL A 42 -22.36 9.45 -3.31
C VAL A 42 -21.68 8.86 -4.54
N ILE A 43 -22.42 8.68 -5.64
CA ILE A 43 -21.87 8.09 -6.86
C ILE A 43 -20.76 8.97 -7.45
N PRO A 44 -20.94 10.30 -7.61
CA PRO A 44 -19.89 11.16 -8.13
C PRO A 44 -18.65 11.18 -7.24
N ALA A 45 -18.78 11.24 -5.91
CA ALA A 45 -17.60 11.22 -5.03
C ALA A 45 -16.82 9.91 -5.10
N TYR A 46 -17.51 8.78 -5.19
CA TYR A 46 -16.83 7.51 -5.40
C TYR A 46 -16.10 7.47 -6.76
N MET A 47 -16.74 7.92 -7.85
CA MET A 47 -16.13 7.99 -9.18
C MET A 47 -14.93 8.95 -9.24
N GLN A 48 -14.96 10.03 -8.47
CA GLN A 48 -13.88 11.01 -8.37
C GLN A 48 -12.78 10.59 -7.39
N GLY A 49 -13.02 9.55 -6.59
CA GLY A 49 -12.09 9.13 -5.54
C GLY A 49 -11.97 10.15 -4.40
N ASP A 50 -13.04 10.88 -4.06
CA ASP A 50 -13.09 11.81 -2.93
C ASP A 50 -13.65 11.10 -1.68
N PRO A 51 -12.78 10.55 -0.81
CA PRO A 51 -13.25 9.84 0.38
C PRO A 51 -13.89 10.77 1.41
N GLN A 52 -13.56 12.07 1.43
CA GLN A 52 -14.12 13.00 2.41
C GLN A 52 -15.58 13.31 2.09
N TRP A 53 -15.89 13.60 0.84
CA TRP A 53 -17.27 13.80 0.41
C TRP A 53 -18.07 12.50 0.57
N LEU A 54 -17.48 11.36 0.20
CA LEU A 54 -18.13 10.06 0.31
C LEU A 54 -18.54 9.73 1.76
N VAL A 55 -17.64 9.90 2.73
CA VAL A 55 -17.99 9.74 4.16
C VAL A 55 -19.06 10.73 4.59
N THR A 56 -18.93 12.00 4.22
CA THR A 56 -19.87 13.05 4.62
C THR A 56 -21.30 12.76 4.15
N SER A 57 -21.45 12.34 2.89
CA SER A 57 -22.74 12.06 2.28
C SER A 57 -23.34 10.74 2.77
N LEU A 58 -22.54 9.67 2.88
CA LEU A 58 -23.01 8.37 3.35
C LEU A 58 -23.37 8.39 4.85
N SER A 59 -22.59 9.07 5.70
CA SER A 59 -22.92 9.19 7.13
C SER A 59 -24.27 9.88 7.34
N GLN A 60 -24.63 10.87 6.49
CA GLN A 60 -25.94 11.53 6.55
C GLN A 60 -27.09 10.58 6.17
N ILE A 61 -26.89 9.74 5.16
CA ILE A 61 -27.86 8.73 4.73
C ILE A 61 -28.05 7.71 5.87
N VAL A 62 -26.96 7.12 6.36
CA VAL A 62 -26.99 6.07 7.40
C VAL A 62 -27.62 6.56 8.71
N ALA A 63 -27.46 7.84 9.05
CA ALA A 63 -28.10 8.42 10.24
C ALA A 63 -29.64 8.49 10.14
N ARG A 64 -30.21 8.52 8.93
CA ARG A 64 -31.65 8.78 8.69
C ARG A 64 -32.44 7.56 8.23
N VAL A 65 -31.76 6.46 7.92
CA VAL A 65 -32.34 5.32 7.20
C VAL A 65 -32.44 4.09 8.12
N THR A 66 -33.54 3.34 7.99
CA THR A 66 -33.76 2.08 8.72
C THR A 66 -33.03 0.90 8.06
N PRO A 67 -32.76 -0.21 8.77
CA PRO A 67 -32.11 -1.38 8.20
C PRO A 67 -32.76 -1.91 6.91
N GLU A 68 -34.09 -1.92 6.83
CA GLU A 68 -34.82 -2.42 5.64
C GLU A 68 -34.58 -1.52 4.43
N ARG A 69 -34.46 -0.21 4.65
CA ARG A 69 -34.17 0.75 3.58
C ARG A 69 -32.70 0.71 3.16
N LEU A 70 -31.77 0.36 4.05
CA LEU A 70 -30.37 0.13 3.67
C LEU A 70 -30.23 -1.02 2.66
N VAL A 71 -31.08 -2.06 2.76
CA VAL A 71 -31.13 -3.14 1.75
C VAL A 71 -31.49 -2.58 0.37
N LEU A 72 -32.47 -1.68 0.29
CA LEU A 72 -32.87 -1.05 -0.97
C LEU A 72 -31.77 -0.13 -1.53
N ILE A 73 -31.05 0.58 -0.66
CA ILE A 73 -29.90 1.41 -1.07
C ILE A 73 -28.79 0.52 -1.64
N ASN A 74 -28.44 -0.57 -0.96
CA ASN A 74 -27.43 -1.51 -1.44
C ASN A 74 -27.83 -2.15 -2.78
N GLN A 75 -29.13 -2.40 -3.01
CA GLN A 75 -29.64 -2.86 -4.30
C GLN A 75 -29.52 -1.79 -5.40
N ALA A 76 -29.73 -0.52 -5.08
CA ALA A 76 -29.55 0.58 -6.05
C ALA A 76 -28.06 0.80 -6.38
N LEU A 77 -27.17 0.70 -5.38
CA LEU A 77 -25.72 0.76 -5.58
C LEU A 77 -25.24 -0.42 -6.45
N SER A 78 -25.72 -1.64 -6.20
CA SER A 78 -25.33 -2.80 -6.99
C SER A 78 -25.82 -2.73 -8.44
N GLN A 79 -26.99 -2.14 -8.71
CA GLN A 79 -27.46 -1.83 -10.07
C GLN A 79 -26.52 -0.88 -10.83
N SER A 80 -25.75 -0.07 -10.10
CA SER A 80 -24.74 0.84 -10.63
C SER A 80 -23.31 0.23 -10.60
N ASN A 81 -23.18 -1.07 -10.31
CA ASN A 81 -21.91 -1.77 -10.08
C ASN A 81 -21.04 -1.16 -8.98
N LEU A 82 -21.67 -0.63 -7.93
CA LEU A 82 -20.98 -0.06 -6.78
C LEU A 82 -20.98 -1.02 -5.58
N PRO A 83 -19.96 -0.95 -4.71
CA PRO A 83 -19.97 -1.64 -3.43
C PRO A 83 -21.15 -1.22 -2.54
N SER A 84 -21.42 -2.00 -1.51
CA SER A 84 -22.43 -1.70 -0.50
C SER A 84 -22.09 -0.43 0.29
N VAL A 85 -23.09 0.16 0.97
CA VAL A 85 -22.90 1.34 1.84
C VAL A 85 -21.82 1.10 2.91
N SER A 86 -21.79 -0.10 3.50
CA SER A 86 -20.79 -0.47 4.52
C SER A 86 -19.38 -0.52 3.96
N GLU A 87 -19.19 -1.09 2.76
CA GLU A 87 -17.89 -1.15 2.09
C GLU A 87 -17.43 0.24 1.68
N LEU A 88 -18.30 1.05 1.04
CA LEU A 88 -17.97 2.42 0.65
C LEU A 88 -17.58 3.30 1.85
N LEU A 89 -18.32 3.22 2.96
CA LEU A 89 -17.99 3.95 4.19
C LEU A 89 -16.67 3.51 4.78
N LEU A 90 -16.45 2.20 4.86
CA LEU A 90 -15.22 1.64 5.41
C LEU A 90 -14.02 2.08 4.57
N ASP A 91 -14.05 1.88 3.26
CA ASP A 91 -12.97 2.23 2.34
C ASP A 91 -12.65 3.72 2.37
N ALA A 92 -13.68 4.57 2.37
CA ALA A 92 -13.50 6.01 2.42
C ALA A 92 -12.87 6.47 3.75
N ARG A 93 -13.33 5.94 4.88
CA ARG A 93 -12.74 6.25 6.19
C ARG A 93 -11.30 5.77 6.29
N LEU A 94 -11.02 4.55 5.86
CA LEU A 94 -9.66 4.00 5.85
C LEU A 94 -8.74 4.82 4.98
N SER A 95 -9.18 5.21 3.78
CA SER A 95 -8.40 6.08 2.91
C SER A 95 -8.00 7.37 3.65
N LEU A 96 -8.92 8.00 4.38
CA LEU A 96 -8.63 9.20 5.17
C LEU A 96 -7.70 8.94 6.36
N VAL A 97 -7.86 7.82 7.07
CA VAL A 97 -6.96 7.41 8.16
C VAL A 97 -5.55 7.17 7.63
N LEU A 98 -5.41 6.43 6.53
CA LEU A 98 -4.15 6.12 5.85
C LEU A 98 -3.43 7.38 5.34
N GLN A 99 -4.19 8.42 4.98
CA GLN A 99 -3.66 9.71 4.58
C GLN A 99 -3.28 10.62 5.76
N GLY A 100 -3.45 10.17 7.01
CA GLY A 100 -3.23 10.99 8.21
C GLY A 100 -4.28 12.09 8.39
N ARG A 101 -5.42 11.97 7.71
CA ARG A 101 -6.54 12.94 7.74
C ARG A 101 -7.65 12.50 8.69
N SER A 102 -7.33 11.69 9.70
CA SER A 102 -8.32 11.22 10.69
C SER A 102 -9.01 12.37 11.44
N GLN A 103 -8.36 13.53 11.58
CA GLN A 103 -8.91 14.71 12.25
C GLN A 103 -10.07 15.38 11.50
N VAL A 104 -10.17 15.19 10.17
CA VAL A 104 -11.28 15.76 9.37
C VAL A 104 -12.48 14.82 9.29
N LEU A 105 -12.36 13.60 9.85
CA LEU A 105 -13.46 12.63 9.82
C LEU A 105 -14.60 13.09 10.73
N PRO A 106 -15.85 13.11 10.23
CA PRO A 106 -16.99 13.25 11.10
C PRO A 106 -17.03 12.08 12.08
N LYS A 107 -17.49 12.34 13.31
CA LYS A 107 -17.72 11.28 14.30
C LYS A 107 -18.71 10.26 13.71
N PRO A 108 -18.39 8.95 13.75
CA PRO A 108 -19.27 7.95 13.15
C PRO A 108 -20.60 7.88 13.92
N HIS A 109 -21.70 7.82 13.19
CA HIS A 109 -23.03 7.68 13.80
C HIS A 109 -23.21 6.26 14.38
N PRO A 110 -24.02 6.05 15.43
CA PRO A 110 -24.38 4.72 15.94
C PRO A 110 -24.63 3.65 14.87
N ASN A 111 -25.53 3.93 13.93
CA ASN A 111 -25.87 3.01 12.84
C ASN A 111 -24.67 2.74 11.93
N GLU A 112 -23.83 3.74 11.70
CA GLU A 112 -22.62 3.59 10.90
C GLU A 112 -21.63 2.66 11.59
N ILE A 113 -21.40 2.83 12.90
CA ILE A 113 -20.55 1.94 13.68
C ILE A 113 -21.03 0.49 13.57
N LEU A 114 -22.33 0.27 13.76
CA LEU A 114 -22.94 -1.07 13.68
C LEU A 114 -22.85 -1.68 12.28
N LEU A 115 -22.85 -0.87 11.22
CA LEU A 115 -22.68 -1.33 9.85
C LEU A 115 -21.22 -1.65 9.51
N THR A 116 -20.25 -0.96 10.13
CA THR A 116 -18.83 -1.08 9.75
C THR A 116 -18.03 -2.01 10.65
N ILE A 117 -18.46 -2.31 11.87
CA ILE A 117 -17.67 -3.16 12.80
C ILE A 117 -17.38 -4.55 12.21
N ALA A 118 -18.40 -5.26 11.72
CA ALA A 118 -18.21 -6.60 11.17
C ALA A 118 -17.31 -6.60 9.91
N PRO A 119 -17.49 -5.67 8.93
CA PRO A 119 -16.53 -5.50 7.84
C PRO A 119 -15.09 -5.18 8.28
N VAL A 120 -14.89 -4.39 9.34
CA VAL A 120 -13.55 -4.10 9.90
C VAL A 120 -12.91 -5.38 10.45
N GLU A 121 -13.66 -6.14 11.26
CA GLU A 121 -13.20 -7.43 11.79
C GLU A 121 -12.84 -8.39 10.67
N GLN A 122 -13.72 -8.55 9.67
CA GLN A 122 -13.48 -9.39 8.51
C GLN A 122 -12.22 -8.99 7.75
N ALA A 123 -12.01 -7.69 7.48
CA ALA A 123 -10.82 -7.22 6.77
C ALA A 123 -9.51 -7.49 7.53
N ILE A 124 -9.55 -7.47 8.87
CA ILE A 124 -8.41 -7.83 9.73
C ILE A 124 -8.15 -9.32 9.65
N GLU A 125 -9.18 -10.16 9.80
CA GLU A 125 -9.05 -11.61 9.73
C GLU A 125 -8.55 -12.06 8.35
N GLU A 126 -9.09 -11.53 7.26
CA GLU A 126 -8.60 -11.79 5.90
C GLU A 126 -7.12 -11.41 5.75
N SER A 127 -6.66 -10.37 6.45
CA SER A 127 -5.24 -9.98 6.43
C SER A 127 -4.35 -10.95 7.22
N LEU A 128 -4.85 -11.51 8.32
CA LEU A 128 -4.19 -12.56 9.09
C LEU A 128 -4.16 -13.89 8.32
N GLU A 129 -5.26 -14.27 7.68
CA GLU A 129 -5.34 -15.45 6.81
C GLU A 129 -4.42 -15.31 5.61
N PHE A 130 -4.41 -14.15 4.95
CA PHE A 130 -3.47 -13.86 3.88
C PHE A 130 -2.02 -13.99 4.37
N ALA A 131 -1.69 -13.48 5.56
CA ALA A 131 -0.36 -13.65 6.14
C ALA A 131 0.02 -15.13 6.26
N GLN A 132 -0.89 -16.00 6.71
CA GLN A 132 -0.65 -17.44 6.82
C GLN A 132 -0.51 -18.14 5.46
N SER A 133 -1.11 -17.59 4.40
CA SER A 133 -1.06 -18.17 3.06
C SER A 133 0.25 -17.93 2.31
N ILE A 134 1.00 -16.86 2.66
CA ILE A 134 2.20 -16.48 1.90
C ILE A 134 3.40 -17.35 2.28
N ALA A 135 4.17 -17.74 1.26
CA ALA A 135 5.37 -18.57 1.37
C ALA A 135 6.39 -18.04 2.40
N VAL A 136 6.59 -16.72 2.50
CA VAL A 136 7.54 -16.10 3.46
C VAL A 136 7.17 -16.34 4.94
N MET A 137 5.89 -16.62 5.23
CA MET A 137 5.41 -16.85 6.59
C MET A 137 5.40 -18.32 7.02
N GLN A 138 5.69 -19.23 6.09
CA GLN A 138 5.73 -20.67 6.35
C GLN A 138 6.86 -21.05 7.30
N ASP A 139 6.70 -22.18 7.99
CA ASP A 139 7.72 -22.77 8.84
C ASP A 139 7.90 -24.25 8.49
N PRO A 140 9.06 -24.68 7.95
CA PRO A 140 10.26 -23.87 7.66
C PRO A 140 10.07 -22.88 6.51
N LEU A 141 10.91 -21.85 6.46
CA LEU A 141 10.98 -20.94 5.31
C LEU A 141 11.38 -21.72 4.04
N PRO A 142 10.76 -21.49 2.87
CA PRO A 142 11.12 -22.17 1.64
C PRO A 142 12.58 -21.98 1.27
N GLN A 143 13.23 -23.04 0.78
CA GLN A 143 14.58 -22.94 0.26
C GLN A 143 14.57 -22.17 -1.07
N ILE A 144 15.32 -21.06 -1.12
CA ILE A 144 15.45 -20.21 -2.30
C ILE A 144 16.88 -20.34 -2.84
N ASP A 145 17.01 -20.62 -4.13
CA ASP A 145 18.28 -20.97 -4.79
C ASP A 145 18.77 -19.93 -5.81
N SER A 146 18.02 -18.84 -6.03
CA SER A 146 18.38 -17.78 -6.98
C SER A 146 18.07 -16.39 -6.44
N LEU A 147 18.88 -15.39 -6.83
CA LEU A 147 18.70 -13.99 -6.43
C LEU A 147 17.34 -13.43 -6.87
N LYS A 148 16.87 -13.79 -8.07
CA LYS A 148 15.55 -13.41 -8.59
C LYS A 148 14.40 -13.93 -7.73
N ALA A 149 14.50 -15.15 -7.22
CA ALA A 149 13.48 -15.70 -6.33
C ALA A 149 13.49 -15.00 -4.95
N PHE A 150 14.66 -14.56 -4.47
CA PHE A 150 14.73 -13.70 -3.28
C PHE A 150 14.06 -12.34 -3.51
N GLU A 151 14.22 -11.70 -4.67
CA GLU A 151 13.53 -10.44 -4.98
C GLU A 151 12.01 -10.59 -4.84
N LYS A 152 11.45 -11.67 -5.39
CA LYS A 152 10.03 -11.98 -5.22
C LYS A 152 9.66 -12.19 -3.74
N ALA A 153 10.47 -12.93 -2.99
CA ALA A 153 10.19 -13.17 -1.57
C ALA A 153 10.22 -11.88 -0.73
N PHE A 154 11.16 -10.97 -1.00
CA PHE A 154 11.20 -9.65 -0.37
C PHE A 154 10.03 -8.76 -0.79
N TRP A 155 9.58 -8.87 -2.04
CA TRP A 155 8.37 -8.19 -2.49
C TRP A 155 7.13 -8.69 -1.75
N ASP A 156 6.95 -10.02 -1.67
CA ASP A 156 5.83 -10.63 -0.94
C ASP A 156 5.86 -10.20 0.54
N ALA A 157 7.04 -10.15 1.16
CA ALA A 157 7.23 -9.64 2.53
C ALA A 157 6.87 -8.15 2.65
N HIS A 158 7.26 -7.31 1.69
CA HIS A 158 6.92 -5.89 1.66
C HIS A 158 5.40 -5.66 1.56
N VAL A 159 4.75 -6.35 0.62
CA VAL A 159 3.29 -6.30 0.45
C VAL A 159 2.59 -6.73 1.74
N LEU A 160 3.04 -7.82 2.35
CA LEU A 160 2.46 -8.29 3.61
C LEU A 160 2.68 -7.30 4.75
N ARG A 161 3.87 -6.70 4.89
CA ARG A 161 4.13 -5.68 5.90
C ARG A 161 3.16 -4.50 5.78
N ASN A 162 2.93 -4.01 4.56
CA ASN A 162 1.97 -2.93 4.32
C ASN A 162 0.55 -3.34 4.69
N ARG A 163 0.14 -4.57 4.32
CA ARG A 163 -1.19 -5.09 4.65
C ARG A 163 -1.38 -5.23 6.16
N LEU A 164 -0.41 -5.80 6.87
CA LEU A 164 -0.45 -5.91 8.34
C LEU A 164 -0.51 -4.54 9.00
N ARG A 165 0.26 -3.56 8.52
CA ARG A 165 0.19 -2.17 9.01
C ARG A 165 -1.21 -1.58 8.82
N THR A 166 -1.82 -1.76 7.65
CA THR A 166 -3.19 -1.33 7.38
C THR A 166 -4.20 -2.02 8.30
N ALA A 167 -4.08 -3.33 8.50
CA ALA A 167 -4.93 -4.09 9.40
C ALA A 167 -4.78 -3.64 10.87
N ARG A 168 -3.60 -3.18 11.30
CA ARG A 168 -3.42 -2.61 12.64
C ARG A 168 -4.13 -1.29 12.81
N MET A 169 -4.04 -0.39 11.82
CA MET A 169 -4.80 0.87 11.83
C MET A 169 -6.32 0.60 11.82
N LEU A 170 -6.75 -0.46 11.13
CA LEU A 170 -8.13 -0.97 11.19
C LEU A 170 -8.52 -1.43 12.60
N ALA A 171 -7.66 -2.20 13.28
CA ALA A 171 -7.91 -2.66 14.64
C ALA A 171 -8.01 -1.48 15.63
N GLU A 172 -7.10 -0.50 15.55
CA GLU A 172 -7.16 0.74 16.33
C GLU A 172 -8.46 1.52 16.07
N TYR A 173 -8.86 1.63 14.80
CA TYR A 173 -10.12 2.25 14.41
C TYR A 173 -11.33 1.49 14.96
N GLY A 174 -11.33 0.15 14.88
CA GLY A 174 -12.34 -0.73 15.45
C GLY A 174 -12.48 -0.55 16.96
N GLN A 175 -11.37 -0.50 17.70
CA GLN A 175 -11.37 -0.21 19.14
C GLN A 175 -12.01 1.15 19.47
N ALA A 176 -11.69 2.19 18.68
CA ALA A 176 -12.28 3.51 18.86
C ALA A 176 -13.80 3.50 18.60
N MET A 177 -14.24 2.80 17.55
CA MET A 177 -15.67 2.64 17.23
C MET A 177 -16.43 1.90 18.33
N VAL A 178 -15.91 0.76 18.82
CA VAL A 178 -16.53 0.00 19.91
C VAL A 178 -16.61 0.83 21.20
N ARG A 179 -15.56 1.61 21.50
CA ARG A 179 -15.56 2.52 22.66
C ARG A 179 -16.64 3.58 22.55
N GLU A 180 -16.77 4.22 21.39
CA GLU A 180 -17.83 5.20 21.13
C GLU A 180 -19.22 4.54 21.21
N ALA A 181 -19.40 3.36 20.62
CA ALA A 181 -20.66 2.63 20.65
C ALA A 181 -21.10 2.26 22.06
N LYS A 182 -20.17 1.95 22.96
CA LYS A 182 -20.47 1.67 24.38
C LYS A 182 -20.99 2.88 25.15
N THR A 183 -20.74 4.11 24.67
CA THR A 183 -21.33 5.32 25.25
C THR A 183 -22.79 5.53 24.84
N LEU A 184 -23.25 4.84 23.78
CA LEU A 184 -24.62 4.89 23.32
C LEU A 184 -25.53 4.11 24.25
N ARG A 185 -26.80 4.52 24.35
CA ARG A 185 -27.78 3.85 25.22
C ARG A 185 -27.97 2.40 24.76
N PRO A 186 -27.50 1.38 25.51
CA PRO A 186 -27.50 -0.02 25.03
C PRO A 186 -28.89 -0.54 24.67
N LYS A 187 -29.92 0.01 25.33
CA LYS A 187 -31.34 -0.32 25.10
C LYS A 187 -31.84 0.00 23.69
N GLN A 188 -31.16 0.86 22.92
CA GLN A 188 -31.55 1.23 21.55
C GLN A 188 -30.94 0.31 20.48
N ILE A 189 -29.96 -0.52 20.86
CA ILE A 189 -29.29 -1.44 19.94
C ILE A 189 -29.97 -2.82 20.03
N PRO A 190 -30.44 -3.41 18.91
CA PRO A 190 -30.93 -4.78 18.84
C PRO A 190 -29.96 -5.79 19.45
N ALA A 191 -30.46 -6.83 20.11
CA ALA A 191 -29.61 -7.81 20.81
C ALA A 191 -28.57 -8.47 19.88
N GLU A 192 -28.96 -8.80 18.65
CA GLU A 192 -28.08 -9.36 17.61
C GLU A 192 -26.93 -8.42 17.22
N GLN A 193 -27.15 -7.11 17.28
CA GLN A 193 -26.12 -6.12 16.96
C GLN A 193 -25.23 -5.80 18.16
N ARG A 194 -25.65 -6.15 19.38
CA ARG A 194 -24.81 -5.97 20.58
C ARG A 194 -23.63 -6.93 20.61
N SER A 195 -23.79 -8.15 20.11
CA SER A 195 -22.67 -9.10 20.05
C SER A 195 -21.54 -8.63 19.13
N LEU A 196 -21.84 -7.80 18.11
CA LEU A 196 -20.81 -7.15 17.30
C LEU A 196 -19.95 -6.17 18.13
N LEU A 197 -20.51 -5.59 19.19
CA LEU A 197 -19.76 -4.69 20.08
C LEU A 197 -18.86 -5.44 21.08
N ASP A 198 -18.96 -6.77 21.10
CA ASP A 198 -18.13 -7.65 21.92
C ASP A 198 -16.85 -8.11 21.19
N THR A 199 -16.68 -7.76 19.90
CA THR A 199 -15.44 -8.03 19.14
C THR A 199 -14.22 -7.44 19.86
N ASP A 200 -13.24 -8.29 20.17
CA ASP A 200 -12.00 -7.90 20.84
C ASP A 200 -10.94 -7.42 19.83
N PHE A 201 -11.06 -6.17 19.41
CA PHE A 201 -10.06 -5.54 18.54
C PHE A 201 -8.67 -5.39 19.19
N ALA A 202 -8.53 -5.56 20.52
CA ALA A 202 -7.22 -5.54 21.17
C ALA A 202 -6.51 -6.90 21.03
N GLU A 203 -7.26 -8.00 21.09
CA GLU A 203 -6.76 -9.32 20.73
C GLU A 203 -6.34 -9.37 19.25
N LEU A 204 -7.16 -8.82 18.35
CA LEU A 204 -6.84 -8.75 16.93
C LEU A 204 -5.56 -7.92 16.65
N ASP A 205 -5.38 -6.76 17.28
CA ASP A 205 -4.12 -5.99 17.16
C ASP A 205 -2.93 -6.79 17.70
N SER A 206 -3.10 -7.50 18.82
CA SER A 206 -2.03 -8.36 19.39
C SER A 206 -1.62 -9.47 18.42
N ARG A 207 -2.58 -10.12 17.74
CA ARG A 207 -2.32 -11.12 16.68
C ARG A 207 -1.59 -10.50 15.48
N LEU A 208 -1.98 -9.30 15.07
CA LEU A 208 -1.32 -8.56 13.98
C LEU A 208 0.11 -8.15 14.34
N VAL A 209 0.36 -7.71 15.58
CA VAL A 209 1.70 -7.40 16.10
C VAL A 209 2.57 -8.66 16.07
N ALA A 210 2.06 -9.79 16.56
CA ALA A 210 2.78 -11.05 16.53
C ALA A 210 3.12 -11.49 15.09
N ALA A 211 2.16 -11.36 14.15
CA ALA A 211 2.40 -11.62 12.73
C ALA A 211 3.46 -10.68 12.14
N GLY A 212 3.45 -9.40 12.51
CA GLY A 212 4.45 -8.41 12.09
C GLY A 212 5.85 -8.75 12.60
N LEU A 213 5.99 -9.09 13.88
CA LEU A 213 7.27 -9.51 14.47
C LEU A 213 7.81 -10.78 13.79
N LYS A 214 6.93 -11.76 13.53
CA LYS A 214 7.30 -12.98 12.80
C LYS A 214 7.78 -12.63 11.38
N LEU A 215 7.11 -11.72 10.68
CA LEU A 215 7.52 -11.28 9.33
C LEU A 215 8.89 -10.57 9.34
N GLU A 216 9.18 -9.76 10.36
CA GLU A 216 10.50 -9.13 10.51
C GLU A 216 11.59 -10.18 10.70
N GLU A 217 11.40 -11.18 11.56
CA GLU A 217 12.34 -12.29 11.70
C GLU A 217 12.51 -13.08 10.40
N ARG A 218 11.42 -13.36 9.67
CA ARG A 218 11.49 -14.02 8.36
C ARG A 218 12.24 -13.18 7.32
N SER A 219 12.10 -11.86 7.38
CA SER A 219 12.84 -10.95 6.51
C SER A 219 14.34 -10.97 6.80
N LEU A 220 14.74 -11.07 8.08
CA LEU A 220 16.14 -11.25 8.47
C LEU A 220 16.67 -12.61 8.03
N GLU A 221 15.88 -13.67 8.20
CA GLU A 221 16.26 -15.01 7.73
C GLU A 221 16.49 -15.06 6.21
N LEU A 222 15.58 -14.46 5.42
CA LEU A 222 15.76 -14.31 3.97
C LEU A 222 17.08 -13.61 3.62
N ARG A 223 17.44 -12.54 4.34
CA ARG A 223 18.71 -11.82 4.10
C ARG A 223 19.93 -12.68 4.42
N VAL A 224 19.89 -13.45 5.52
CA VAL A 224 20.98 -14.38 5.86
C VAL A 224 21.16 -15.45 4.77
N GLN A 225 20.06 -15.99 4.25
CA GLN A 225 20.10 -16.96 3.16
C GLN A 225 20.59 -16.33 1.85
N ARG A 226 20.12 -15.12 1.49
CA ARG A 226 20.57 -14.39 0.30
C ARG A 226 22.05 -14.03 0.38
N LEU A 227 22.55 -13.60 1.54
CA LEU A 227 23.97 -13.36 1.79
C LEU A 227 24.81 -14.63 1.58
N ALA A 228 24.31 -15.79 2.03
CA ALA A 228 24.97 -17.08 1.81
C ALA A 228 25.10 -17.41 0.32
N LEU A 229 24.01 -17.23 -0.43
CA LEU A 229 23.97 -17.45 -1.87
C LEU A 229 24.88 -16.45 -2.60
N ALA A 230 24.83 -15.18 -2.23
CA ALA A 230 25.64 -14.11 -2.80
C ALA A 230 27.14 -14.40 -2.65
N ALA A 231 27.59 -14.80 -1.46
CA ALA A 231 28.98 -15.21 -1.23
C ALA A 231 29.39 -16.37 -2.14
N LYS A 232 28.54 -17.40 -2.27
CA LYS A 232 28.78 -18.54 -3.16
C LYS A 232 28.88 -18.12 -4.64
N ILE A 233 28.00 -17.24 -5.11
CA ILE A 233 28.01 -16.75 -6.50
C ILE A 233 29.29 -15.94 -6.76
N CYS A 234 29.70 -15.07 -5.83
CA CYS A 234 30.86 -14.20 -6.02
C CYS A 234 32.18 -14.98 -6.14
N GLU A 235 32.30 -16.09 -5.40
CA GLU A 235 33.46 -16.99 -5.42
C GLU A 235 33.48 -17.97 -6.59
N GLY A 236 32.31 -18.28 -7.15
CA GLY A 236 32.20 -19.20 -8.28
C GLY A 236 32.48 -18.55 -9.64
N ASP A 237 32.31 -19.37 -10.68
CA ASP A 237 32.48 -18.99 -12.08
C ASP A 237 31.18 -18.47 -12.72
N ALA A 238 30.28 -17.90 -11.92
CA ALA A 238 29.02 -17.35 -12.42
C ALA A 238 29.29 -16.20 -13.43
N PRO A 239 28.37 -15.94 -14.37
CA PRO A 239 28.50 -14.83 -15.30
C PRO A 239 28.69 -13.50 -14.57
N ILE A 240 29.47 -12.58 -15.16
CA ILE A 240 29.82 -11.28 -14.54
C ILE A 240 28.60 -10.50 -14.06
N ARG A 241 27.48 -10.56 -14.78
CA ARG A 241 26.22 -9.93 -14.40
C ARG A 241 25.71 -10.46 -13.06
N GLU A 242 25.63 -11.79 -12.92
CA GLU A 242 25.13 -12.44 -11.72
C GLU A 242 26.08 -12.22 -10.53
N ARG A 243 27.39 -12.19 -10.78
CA ARG A 243 28.40 -11.83 -9.78
C ARG A 243 28.30 -10.38 -9.32
N LEU A 244 27.97 -9.44 -10.23
CA LEU A 244 27.71 -8.04 -9.87
C LEU A 244 26.44 -7.88 -9.03
N GLU A 245 25.35 -8.54 -9.42
CA GLU A 245 24.10 -8.59 -8.66
C GLU A 245 24.33 -9.18 -7.25
N ALA A 246 25.03 -10.32 -7.17
CA ALA A 246 25.42 -10.96 -5.92
C ALA A 246 26.29 -10.07 -5.03
N ALA A 247 27.31 -9.42 -5.59
CA ALA A 247 28.19 -8.54 -4.84
C ALA A 247 27.44 -7.37 -4.22
N PHE A 248 26.51 -6.76 -4.97
CA PHE A 248 25.67 -5.67 -4.47
C PHE A 248 24.76 -6.13 -3.34
N VAL A 249 23.95 -7.18 -3.54
CA VAL A 249 22.98 -7.62 -2.51
C VAL A 249 23.68 -8.23 -1.30
N GLY A 250 24.81 -8.90 -1.49
CA GLY A 250 25.60 -9.49 -0.41
C GLY A 250 26.24 -8.42 0.48
N ASP A 251 26.80 -7.35 -0.11
CA ASP A 251 27.35 -6.25 0.68
C ASP A 251 26.24 -5.47 1.41
N LEU A 252 25.11 -5.20 0.74
CA LEU A 252 23.94 -4.56 1.33
C LEU A 252 23.35 -5.36 2.51
N ASP A 253 23.12 -6.65 2.33
CA ASP A 253 22.58 -7.51 3.38
C ASP A 253 23.58 -7.70 4.52
N GLY A 254 24.87 -7.82 4.22
CA GLY A 254 25.92 -7.88 5.23
C GLY A 254 25.90 -6.65 6.13
N GLU A 255 25.89 -5.45 5.56
CA GLU A 255 25.81 -4.19 6.31
C GLU A 255 24.54 -4.11 7.18
N LEU A 256 23.37 -4.36 6.61
CA LEU A 256 22.09 -4.29 7.32
C LEU A 256 21.99 -5.30 8.45
N LEU A 257 22.44 -6.54 8.22
CA LEU A 257 22.43 -7.59 9.24
C LEU A 257 23.44 -7.29 10.36
N GLU A 258 24.66 -6.87 10.02
CA GLU A 258 25.67 -6.50 11.03
C GLU A 258 25.19 -5.35 11.92
N GLN A 259 24.59 -4.31 11.32
CA GLN A 259 24.00 -3.20 12.06
C GLN A 259 22.87 -3.69 12.97
N PHE A 260 21.94 -4.50 12.44
CA PHE A 260 20.80 -5.01 13.22
C PHE A 260 21.26 -5.82 14.43
N PHE A 261 22.11 -6.85 14.23
CA PHE A 261 22.57 -7.72 15.30
C PHE A 261 23.49 -7.00 16.30
N THR A 262 24.22 -5.97 15.87
CA THR A 262 25.03 -5.14 16.77
C THR A 262 24.16 -4.26 17.66
N ALA A 263 23.12 -3.65 17.10
CA ALA A 263 22.18 -2.80 17.83
C ALA A 263 21.22 -3.61 18.72
N ASN A 264 20.93 -4.86 18.37
CA ASN A 264 19.89 -5.68 18.99
C ASN A 264 20.44 -7.00 19.57
N ARG A 265 21.55 -6.93 20.31
CA ARG A 265 22.23 -8.13 20.85
C ARG A 265 21.35 -9.01 21.73
N ASP A 266 20.45 -8.40 22.50
CA ASP A 266 19.57 -9.08 23.45
C ASP A 266 18.17 -9.34 22.87
N TYR A 267 18.00 -9.22 21.55
CA TYR A 267 16.71 -9.44 20.91
C TYR A 267 16.28 -10.91 21.04
N PRO A 268 15.08 -11.19 21.59
CA PRO A 268 14.63 -12.55 21.87
C PRO A 268 14.07 -13.21 20.61
N PHE A 269 14.94 -13.55 19.66
CA PHE A 269 14.54 -14.21 18.42
C PHE A 269 13.76 -15.50 18.69
N GLN A 270 12.60 -15.64 18.03
CA GLN A 270 11.86 -16.89 18.01
C GLN A 270 12.48 -17.88 17.02
N ASN A 271 13.03 -17.36 15.93
CA ASN A 271 13.70 -18.14 14.89
C ASN A 271 15.02 -18.76 15.38
N ALA A 272 15.12 -20.08 15.29
CA ALA A 272 16.30 -20.83 15.76
C ALA A 272 17.59 -20.48 14.99
N MET A 273 17.51 -20.18 13.70
CA MET A 273 18.67 -19.78 12.88
C MET A 273 19.21 -18.42 13.32
N LEU A 274 18.33 -17.45 13.60
CA LEU A 274 18.74 -16.12 14.06
C LEU A 274 19.29 -16.15 15.49
N ARG A 275 18.75 -17.03 16.33
CA ARG A 275 19.20 -17.23 17.72
C ARG A 275 20.50 -18.03 17.85
N ALA A 276 20.92 -18.74 16.80
CA ALA A 276 22.05 -19.66 16.88
C ALA A 276 23.34 -18.94 17.35
N PRO A 277 24.10 -19.53 18.29
CA PRO A 277 25.40 -18.98 18.66
C PRO A 277 26.31 -18.90 17.43
N GLY A 278 26.87 -17.73 17.16
CA GLY A 278 27.78 -17.51 16.03
C GLY A 278 27.13 -16.93 14.77
N THR A 279 25.81 -16.74 14.71
CA THR A 279 25.13 -16.14 13.55
C THR A 279 25.76 -14.81 13.11
N LEU A 280 26.07 -13.91 14.04
CA LEU A 280 26.76 -12.65 13.72
C LEU A 280 28.16 -12.87 13.11
N LYS A 281 28.93 -13.82 13.66
CA LYS A 281 30.28 -14.13 13.15
C LYS A 281 30.21 -14.73 11.74
N ASP A 282 29.20 -15.55 11.48
CA ASP A 282 28.95 -16.13 10.16
C ASP A 282 28.52 -15.07 9.14
N ILE A 283 27.66 -14.12 9.55
CA ILE A 283 27.28 -12.95 8.73
C ILE A 283 28.52 -12.14 8.36
N GLN A 284 29.35 -11.78 9.34
CA GLN A 284 30.58 -11.00 9.14
C GLN A 284 31.55 -11.73 8.20
N SER A 285 31.76 -13.03 8.41
CA SER A 285 32.61 -13.86 7.55
C SER A 285 32.12 -13.89 6.10
N ARG A 286 30.81 -14.07 5.88
CA ARG A 286 30.22 -14.07 4.52
C ARG A 286 30.27 -12.70 3.88
N SER A 287 29.98 -11.64 4.63
CA SER A 287 30.08 -10.25 4.13
C SER A 287 31.51 -9.92 3.71
N GLN A 288 32.49 -10.31 4.52
CA GLN A 288 33.91 -10.12 4.18
C GLN A 288 34.29 -10.86 2.90
N ARG A 289 33.86 -12.12 2.71
CA ARG A 289 34.09 -12.88 1.47
C ARG A 289 33.49 -12.20 0.24
N VAL A 290 32.30 -11.61 0.36
CA VAL A 290 31.70 -10.81 -0.72
C VAL A 290 32.54 -9.56 -1.02
N ARG A 291 33.00 -8.84 0.01
CA ARG A 291 33.83 -7.62 -0.14
C ARG A 291 35.21 -7.90 -0.74
N GLU A 292 35.79 -9.05 -0.44
CA GLU A 292 37.10 -9.49 -0.95
C GLU A 292 37.03 -10.13 -2.35
N SER A 293 35.84 -10.16 -2.97
CA SER A 293 35.65 -10.80 -4.27
C SER A 293 36.44 -10.10 -5.39
N PRO A 294 37.07 -10.86 -6.31
CA PRO A 294 37.96 -10.29 -7.33
C PRO A 294 37.29 -9.27 -8.25
N GLY A 295 38.01 -8.19 -8.59
CA GLY A 295 37.61 -7.28 -9.67
C GLY A 295 36.77 -6.06 -9.26
N ASP A 296 36.80 -5.70 -7.98
CA ASP A 296 36.08 -4.54 -7.40
C ASP A 296 34.55 -4.61 -7.65
N LEU A 297 34.01 -5.82 -7.55
CA LEU A 297 32.60 -6.10 -7.87
C LEU A 297 31.63 -5.38 -6.94
N VAL A 298 31.96 -5.24 -5.66
CA VAL A 298 31.11 -4.53 -4.70
C VAL A 298 30.98 -3.05 -5.07
N LYS A 299 32.09 -2.36 -5.31
CA LYS A 299 32.05 -0.94 -5.68
C LYS A 299 31.32 -0.72 -7.01
N LYS A 300 31.61 -1.56 -8.01
CA LYS A 300 30.93 -1.50 -9.32
C LYS A 300 29.44 -1.80 -9.20
N GLY A 301 29.08 -2.79 -8.40
CA GLY A 301 27.70 -3.15 -8.08
C GLY A 301 26.97 -1.99 -7.43
N ARG A 302 27.51 -1.43 -6.34
CA ARG A 302 26.95 -0.24 -5.67
C ARG A 302 26.75 0.91 -6.64
N LEU A 303 27.78 1.33 -7.37
CA LEU A 303 27.68 2.44 -8.32
C LEU A 303 26.60 2.21 -9.40
N LEU A 304 26.52 0.98 -9.93
CA LEU A 304 25.51 0.64 -10.93
C LEU A 304 24.10 0.66 -10.34
N PHE A 305 23.87 -0.07 -9.25
CA PHE A 305 22.53 -0.21 -8.68
C PHE A 305 22.07 1.07 -7.98
N GLU A 306 22.92 1.78 -7.24
CA GLU A 306 22.59 3.11 -6.72
C GLU A 306 22.31 4.10 -7.85
N GLY A 307 23.06 4.04 -8.96
CA GLY A 307 22.82 4.85 -10.15
C GLY A 307 21.48 4.51 -10.84
N LEU A 308 21.16 3.22 -10.97
CA LEU A 308 19.88 2.74 -11.49
C LEU A 308 18.72 3.11 -10.56
N HIS A 309 18.86 2.91 -9.25
CA HIS A 309 17.89 3.31 -8.24
C HIS A 309 17.67 4.82 -8.28
N TRP A 310 18.75 5.61 -8.37
CA TRP A 310 18.64 7.05 -8.53
C TRP A 310 17.92 7.44 -9.81
N TRP A 311 18.24 6.81 -10.94
CA TRP A 311 17.62 7.09 -12.23
C TRP A 311 16.14 6.70 -12.25
N MET A 312 15.82 5.48 -11.81
CA MET A 312 14.48 4.89 -11.77
C MET A 312 13.61 5.47 -10.67
N ARG A 313 14.20 6.01 -9.59
CA ARG A 313 13.50 6.92 -8.68
C ARG A 313 13.15 8.19 -9.43
N GLY A 314 12.04 8.16 -10.15
CA GLY A 314 11.16 9.31 -10.20
C GLY A 314 10.67 9.59 -8.77
N ARG A 315 10.59 10.85 -8.36
CA ARG A 315 9.42 11.58 -7.82
C ARG A 315 8.41 10.85 -6.88
N TYR A 316 8.76 9.71 -6.29
CA TYR A 316 7.84 8.74 -5.66
C TYR A 316 8.31 8.42 -4.22
N GLY A 317 8.58 9.45 -3.42
CA GLY A 317 8.99 9.29 -2.02
C GLY A 317 8.19 10.18 -1.09
N GLN A 318 7.78 9.65 0.07
CA GLN A 318 7.50 10.50 1.24
C GLN A 318 8.85 10.96 1.82
N GLY A 319 9.43 11.99 1.21
CA GLY A 319 10.60 12.68 1.74
C GLY A 319 10.22 14.12 2.09
N PRO A 320 10.78 14.72 3.16
CA PRO A 320 10.52 16.12 3.51
C PRO A 320 11.01 17.07 2.41
N GLU A 321 11.93 16.62 1.57
CA GLU A 321 12.54 17.41 0.51
C GLU A 321 11.55 17.69 -0.63
N GLY A 322 11.16 18.96 -0.76
CA GLY A 322 10.24 19.42 -1.79
C GLY A 322 8.85 18.78 -1.74
N ASN A 323 8.34 18.39 -0.56
CA ASN A 323 7.06 17.67 -0.41
C ASN A 323 6.99 16.34 -1.19
N GLY A 324 8.10 15.58 -1.20
CA GLY A 324 8.19 14.31 -1.94
C GLY A 324 8.49 14.45 -3.43
N MET A 325 8.69 15.68 -3.90
CA MET A 325 9.03 15.96 -5.29
C MET A 325 10.54 15.85 -5.57
N LEU A 326 11.39 16.12 -4.58
CA LEU A 326 12.83 16.05 -4.78
C LEU A 326 13.36 14.67 -4.43
N LYS A 327 14.37 14.22 -5.19
CA LYS A 327 15.10 13.00 -4.86
C LYS A 327 15.91 13.28 -3.60
N SER A 328 15.60 12.58 -2.51
CA SER A 328 16.31 12.79 -1.26
C SER A 328 17.71 12.22 -1.32
N MET A 329 18.71 13.03 -0.94
CA MET A 329 20.08 12.56 -0.77
C MET A 329 20.20 11.52 0.35
N GLN A 330 19.33 11.59 1.38
CA GLN A 330 19.26 10.55 2.41
C GLN A 330 18.93 9.17 1.81
N ALA A 331 18.17 9.14 0.71
CA ALA A 331 17.79 7.91 0.05
C ALA A 331 18.95 7.22 -0.70
N LEU A 332 20.08 7.91 -0.88
CA LEU A 332 21.34 7.34 -1.38
C LEU A 332 22.24 6.83 -0.25
N THR A 333 22.11 7.39 0.95
CA THR A 333 22.99 7.09 2.09
C THR A 333 22.39 6.09 3.07
N ASP A 334 21.07 5.88 3.04
CA ASP A 334 20.38 4.91 3.88
C ASP A 334 20.14 3.59 3.12
N PRO A 335 20.82 2.49 3.49
CA PRO A 335 20.64 1.20 2.84
C PRO A 335 19.21 0.63 2.96
N VAL A 336 18.45 1.03 3.98
CA VAL A 336 17.02 0.70 4.13
C VAL A 336 16.19 1.41 3.07
N ALA A 337 16.59 2.64 2.71
CA ALA A 337 15.97 3.38 1.64
C ALA A 337 16.31 2.80 0.26
N LEU A 338 17.38 2.04 0.06
CA LEU A 338 17.75 1.46 -1.26
C LEU A 338 16.85 0.30 -1.73
N PHE A 339 15.73 0.02 -1.04
CA PHE A 339 14.74 -0.91 -1.58
C PHE A 339 14.22 -0.39 -2.93
N SER A 340 14.24 -1.24 -3.95
CA SER A 340 13.61 -0.95 -5.23
C SER A 340 12.15 -0.59 -4.99
N LEU A 341 11.79 0.67 -5.17
CA LEU A 341 10.40 1.08 -5.39
C LEU A 341 9.99 0.44 -6.72
N TYR A 342 9.60 -0.84 -6.68
CA TYR A 342 9.05 -1.49 -7.86
C TYR A 342 7.74 -0.80 -8.16
N MET A 343 7.70 -0.19 -9.35
CA MET A 343 6.51 0.39 -9.94
C MET A 343 5.38 -0.65 -9.90
N PRO A 344 4.11 -0.22 -9.77
CA PRO A 344 2.98 -1.14 -9.80
C PRO A 344 3.06 -2.10 -10.99
N VAL A 345 2.48 -3.30 -10.81
CA VAL A 345 2.52 -4.42 -11.78
C VAL A 345 2.12 -3.97 -13.19
N GLU A 346 1.20 -3.02 -13.26
CA GLU A 346 0.95 -2.21 -14.44
C GLU A 346 1.59 -0.84 -14.22
N THR A 347 2.55 -0.48 -15.09
CA THR A 347 3.02 0.91 -15.14
C THR A 347 1.81 1.76 -15.54
N PRO A 348 1.37 2.73 -14.72
CA PRO A 348 0.25 3.59 -15.09
C PRO A 348 0.59 4.21 -16.44
N LYS A 349 -0.30 4.01 -17.41
CA LYS A 349 -0.16 4.65 -18.71
C LYS A 349 -0.21 6.16 -18.46
N PRO A 350 0.74 6.95 -19.00
CA PRO A 350 0.63 8.40 -18.96
C PRO A 350 -0.74 8.78 -19.52
N THR A 351 -1.61 9.34 -18.67
CA THR A 351 -2.87 9.90 -19.10
C THR A 351 -2.61 11.31 -19.63
N ASP A 352 -3.29 11.67 -20.71
CA ASP A 352 -3.28 13.05 -21.19
C ASP A 352 -3.95 13.93 -20.11
N PRO A 353 -3.27 14.95 -19.57
CA PRO A 353 -3.86 15.84 -18.56
C PRO A 353 -5.07 16.63 -19.07
N PHE A 354 -5.33 16.63 -20.38
CA PHE A 354 -6.48 17.26 -21.02
C PHE A 354 -7.60 16.27 -21.39
N ASP A 355 -7.37 14.97 -21.25
CA ASP A 355 -8.37 13.95 -21.50
C ASP A 355 -9.14 13.62 -20.22
N THR A 356 -10.26 14.30 -20.02
CA THR A 356 -11.19 14.05 -18.90
C THR A 356 -12.16 12.90 -19.17
N SER A 357 -12.04 12.20 -20.30
CA SER A 357 -13.13 11.38 -20.84
C SER A 357 -13.05 9.89 -20.56
N GLN A 358 -11.90 9.34 -20.12
CA GLN A 358 -11.73 7.88 -20.06
C GLN A 358 -11.20 7.27 -18.76
N TYR A 359 -10.57 8.01 -17.84
CA TYR A 359 -10.02 7.39 -16.62
C TYR A 359 -10.25 8.27 -15.38
N SER A 360 -10.74 7.66 -14.30
CA SER A 360 -10.68 8.30 -12.97
C SER A 360 -9.21 8.44 -12.61
N ILE A 361 -8.76 9.69 -12.46
CA ILE A 361 -7.37 10.00 -12.08
C ILE A 361 -7.28 9.75 -10.58
N PRO A 362 -6.62 8.70 -10.08
CA PRO A 362 -6.58 8.44 -8.65
C PRO A 362 -5.82 9.57 -7.94
N GLU A 363 -6.37 10.17 -6.89
CA GLU A 363 -5.64 11.17 -6.08
C GLU A 363 -4.33 10.62 -5.50
N ILE A 364 -4.27 9.31 -5.26
CA ILE A 364 -3.06 8.62 -4.79
C ILE A 364 -1.97 8.58 -5.87
N ASP A 365 -2.34 8.60 -7.16
CA ASP A 365 -1.41 8.71 -8.29
C ASP A 365 -0.95 10.14 -8.59
N ARG A 366 -1.61 11.16 -8.01
CA ARG A 366 -1.14 12.56 -8.15
C ARG A 366 0.16 12.87 -7.42
N ARG A 367 0.57 12.03 -6.45
CA ARG A 367 1.92 12.18 -5.84
C ARG A 367 3.04 11.99 -6.85
N HIS A 368 2.72 11.41 -7.99
CA HIS A 368 3.65 11.04 -9.04
C HIS A 368 3.61 11.96 -10.28
N HIS A 369 2.64 12.87 -10.34
CA HIS A 369 2.44 13.81 -11.45
C HIS A 369 2.73 15.29 -11.12
N HIS A 370 2.98 15.65 -9.86
CA HIS A 370 3.09 17.07 -9.48
C HIS A 370 4.29 17.82 -10.08
N ILE A 371 5.34 17.11 -10.50
CA ILE A 371 6.52 17.78 -11.09
C ILE A 371 6.41 17.90 -12.62
N TRP A 372 5.41 17.29 -13.26
CA TRP A 372 5.05 17.73 -14.61
C TRP A 372 4.30 19.07 -14.55
N GLN A 373 3.58 19.39 -13.47
CA GLN A 373 3.01 20.74 -13.32
C GLN A 373 4.07 21.84 -13.07
N PHE A 374 5.25 21.54 -12.52
CA PHE A 374 6.28 22.56 -12.31
C PHE A 374 6.97 23.02 -13.60
N GLU A 375 7.01 22.17 -14.63
CA GLU A 375 7.45 22.57 -15.98
C GLU A 375 6.31 23.16 -16.82
N TYR A 376 5.06 22.74 -16.59
CA TYR A 376 3.90 23.27 -17.32
C TYR A 376 3.34 24.60 -16.78
N ARG A 377 3.69 25.03 -15.56
CA ARG A 377 3.34 26.38 -15.05
C ARG A 377 4.28 27.50 -15.55
N ARG A 378 5.19 27.20 -16.47
CA ARG A 378 6.01 28.22 -17.19
C ARG A 378 5.52 28.56 -18.59
N ILE A 379 4.34 28.12 -18.99
CA ILE A 379 3.64 28.69 -20.14
C ILE A 379 2.34 29.31 -19.64
N ASP A 380 2.48 30.36 -18.84
CA ASP A 380 1.43 31.36 -18.75
C ASP A 380 1.71 32.38 -19.85
N VAL A 381 0.92 32.33 -20.93
CA VAL A 381 0.95 33.31 -22.04
C VAL A 381 0.54 34.72 -21.55
N ARG A 382 0.21 34.88 -20.26
CA ARG A 382 -0.34 36.11 -19.70
C ARG A 382 0.67 37.13 -19.17
N ASN A 383 1.97 36.82 -19.09
CA ASN A 383 2.99 37.77 -18.63
C ASN A 383 4.10 38.08 -19.66
N SER A 384 3.75 38.09 -20.96
CA SER A 384 4.58 38.78 -21.94
C SER A 384 4.40 40.30 -21.77
N VAL A 385 5.25 40.93 -20.95
CA VAL A 385 5.39 42.39 -21.02
C VAL A 385 6.12 42.70 -22.32
N THR A 386 5.32 42.97 -23.35
CA THR A 386 5.83 43.58 -24.59
C THR A 386 6.11 45.03 -24.27
N SER A 387 7.36 45.38 -23.93
CA SER A 387 7.74 46.80 -23.90
C SER A 387 8.00 47.24 -25.34
N ASP A 388 7.01 47.86 -25.98
CA ASP A 388 7.22 48.60 -27.22
C ASP A 388 8.05 49.85 -26.90
N ARG A 389 9.37 49.75 -27.02
CA ARG A 389 10.21 50.95 -27.15
C ARG A 389 10.12 51.42 -28.60
N ASN A 390 9.24 52.39 -28.83
CA ASN A 390 9.30 53.24 -30.02
C ASN A 390 10.65 53.97 -30.01
N THR A 391 11.62 53.43 -30.74
CA THR A 391 12.76 54.21 -31.19
C THR A 391 12.31 54.96 -32.43
N GLN A 392 12.19 56.28 -32.32
CA GLN A 392 11.98 57.13 -33.48
C GLN A 392 13.14 56.92 -34.46
N GLY A 393 12.84 56.33 -35.61
CA GLY A 393 13.74 56.23 -36.75
C GLY A 393 14.07 54.79 -37.16
N GLY A 394 13.42 54.33 -38.23
CA GLY A 394 13.84 53.15 -38.99
C GLY A 394 13.06 51.87 -38.66
N GLY A 395 12.18 51.46 -39.58
CA GLY A 395 11.30 50.30 -39.44
C GLY A 395 12.04 48.97 -39.34
N SER A 396 12.28 48.52 -38.11
CA SER A 396 12.47 47.10 -37.78
C SER A 396 12.15 46.89 -36.30
N LYS A 397 11.04 46.21 -36.00
CA LYS A 397 10.74 45.76 -34.64
C LYS A 397 11.69 44.62 -34.29
N ARG A 398 12.66 44.87 -33.41
CA ARG A 398 13.43 43.80 -32.73
C ARG A 398 12.89 43.61 -31.33
N SER A 399 12.32 42.44 -31.05
CA SER A 399 12.06 42.03 -29.66
C SER A 399 13.38 41.50 -29.06
N VAL A 400 13.68 41.93 -27.84
CA VAL A 400 14.81 41.41 -27.08
C VAL A 400 14.25 40.83 -25.79
N THR A 401 14.30 39.52 -25.67
CA THR A 401 13.97 38.82 -24.42
C THR A 401 15.21 38.80 -23.55
N LYS A 402 15.20 39.54 -22.44
CA LYS A 402 16.21 39.39 -21.39
C LYS A 402 15.72 38.39 -20.35
N PHE A 403 16.55 37.39 -20.08
CA PHE A 403 16.38 36.48 -18.95
C PHE A 403 17.37 36.89 -17.87
N ASP A 404 16.87 37.37 -16.73
CA ASP A 404 17.72 37.58 -15.55
C ASP A 404 18.04 36.22 -14.92
N ARG A 405 19.34 35.98 -14.71
CA ARG A 405 19.88 34.75 -14.09
C ARG A 405 19.41 34.65 -12.64
N PHE A 406 19.06 33.45 -12.21
CA PHE A 406 18.95 33.13 -10.78
C PHE A 406 19.64 31.79 -10.48
N TYR A 407 20.56 31.87 -9.52
CA TYR A 407 21.25 30.77 -8.85
C TYR A 407 20.31 30.01 -7.92
#